data_AF-A0A8T4MX34-F1
#
_entry.id   AF-A0A8T4MX34-F1
#
_cell.length_a   1.000
_cell.length_b   1.000
_cell.length_c   1.000
_cell.angle_alpha   90.00
_cell.angle_beta   90.00
_cell.angle_gamma   90.00
#
_symmetry.space_group_name_H-M   'P 1'
#
loop_
_entity.id
_entity.type
_entity.pdbx_description
1 polymer ?
#
loop_
_entity_poly.entity_id
_entity_poly.type
_entity_poly.pdbx_seq_one_letter_code
_entity_poly.pdbx_strand_id
1 'polypeptide(L)' 'MIKIRGMTQKTQVKLTIEEIYDLIAEFSQKTKIPVINGSIKAALNNLIITAALSETLGPRFILQKKRQNNTQFY' A
#
# COMPACT_ATOMS: atom_id res chain seq x y z
N MET A 1 -10.67 2.04 -0.54
CA MET A 1 -11.07 3.45 -0.78
C MET A 1 -9.98 4.13 -1.58
N ILE A 2 -10.32 4.97 -2.55
CA ILE A 2 -9.36 5.69 -3.40
C ILE A 2 -9.58 7.19 -3.19
N LYS A 3 -8.50 7.95 -2.96
CA LYS A 3 -8.57 9.41 -2.77
C LYS A 3 -8.27 10.12 -4.09
N ILE A 4 -9.24 10.87 -4.60
CA ILE A 4 -9.11 11.66 -5.84
C ILE A 4 -9.47 13.12 -5.48
N ARG A 5 -8.55 14.06 -5.71
CA ARG A 5 -8.76 15.51 -5.44
C ARG A 5 -9.31 15.84 -4.05
N GLY A 6 -8.84 15.15 -3.01
CA GLY A 6 -9.30 15.36 -1.63
C GLY A 6 -10.56 14.57 -1.24
N MET A 7 -11.34 14.11 -2.21
CA MET A 7 -12.52 13.28 -1.98
C MET A 7 -12.13 11.80 -1.90
N THR A 8 -12.65 11.11 -0.88
CA THR A 8 -12.43 9.66 -0.72
C THR A 8 -13.60 8.91 -1.31
N GLN A 9 -13.37 8.21 -2.42
CA GLN A 9 -14.38 7.38 -3.07
C GLN A 9 -14.25 5.94 -2.60
N LYS A 10 -15.37 5.32 -2.24
CA LYS A 10 -15.43 3.87 -2.05
C LYS A 10 -15.34 3.23 -3.43
N THR A 11 -14.36 2.36 -3.62
CA THR A 11 -14.26 1.56 -4.85
C THR A 11 -15.00 0.25 -4.62
N GLN A 12 -15.54 -0.36 -5.68
CA GLN A 12 -16.22 -1.64 -5.60
C GLN A 12 -15.26 -2.85 -5.53
N VAL A 13 -13.96 -2.61 -5.53
CA VAL A 13 -12.94 -3.65 -5.33
C VAL A 13 -13.06 -4.21 -3.91
N LYS A 14 -13.43 -5.49 -3.83
CA LYS A 14 -13.33 -6.31 -2.62
C LYS A 14 -12.17 -7.26 -2.83
N LEU A 15 -11.32 -7.35 -1.81
CA LEU A 15 -10.23 -8.32 -1.77
C LEU A 15 -10.51 -9.28 -0.64
N THR A 16 -10.23 -10.56 -0.85
CA THR A 16 -10.21 -11.55 0.23
C THR A 16 -8.96 -11.37 1.10
N ILE A 17 -8.94 -12.04 2.24
CA ILE A 17 -7.79 -11.98 3.15
C ILE A 17 -6.54 -12.56 2.47
N GLU A 18 -6.72 -13.66 1.73
CA GLU A 18 -5.67 -14.34 0.97
C GLU A 18 -5.10 -13.42 -0.12
N GLU A 19 -5.96 -12.77 -0.90
CA GLU A 19 -5.52 -11.82 -1.94
C GLU A 19 -4.71 -10.64 -1.36
N ILE A 20 -5.05 -10.19 -0.15
CA ILE A 20 -4.29 -9.15 0.55
C ILE A 20 -2.92 -9.67 0.96
N TYR A 21 -2.83 -10.90 1.48
CA TYR A 21 -1.55 -11.53 1.81
C TYR A 21 -0.66 -11.71 0.59
N ASP A 22 -1.22 -12.22 -0.52
CA ASP A 22 -0.50 -12.41 -1.77
C ASP A 22 0.05 -11.09 -2.31
N LEU A 23 -0.76 -10.02 -2.27
CA LEU A 23 -0.34 -8.69 -2.69
C LEU A 23 0.80 -8.16 -1.81
N ILE A 24 0.70 -8.29 -0.48
CA ILE A 24 1.76 -7.85 0.44
C ILE A 24 3.04 -8.66 0.20
N ALA A 25 2.93 -9.98 -0.02
CA ALA A 25 4.05 -10.87 -0.31
C ALA A 25 4.75 -10.48 -1.64
N GLU A 26 3.99 -10.19 -2.69
CA GLU A 26 4.51 -9.73 -3.98
C GLU A 26 5.28 -8.41 -3.83
N PHE A 27 4.73 -7.45 -3.08
CA PHE A 27 5.41 -6.19 -2.79
C PHE A 27 6.69 -6.40 -1.97
N SER A 28 6.68 -7.29 -0.99
CA SER A 28 7.86 -7.66 -0.21
C SER A 28 8.96 -8.25 -1.09
N GLN A 29 8.63 -9.19 -1.99
CA GLN A 29 9.59 -9.76 -2.93
C GLN A 29 10.19 -8.70 -3.85
N LYS A 30 9.37 -7.81 -4.41
CA LYS A 30 9.83 -6.75 -5.33
C LYS A 30 10.69 -5.69 -4.65
N THR A 31 10.37 -5.36 -3.39
CA THR A 31 11.09 -4.33 -2.63
C THR A 31 12.22 -4.87 -1.77
N LYS A 32 12.34 -6.20 -1.69
CA LYS A 32 13.27 -6.93 -0.80
C LYS A 32 13.11 -6.56 0.68
N ILE A 33 11.92 -6.12 1.07
CA ILE A 33 11.59 -5.78 2.46
C ILE A 33 10.79 -6.94 3.05
N PRO A 34 11.34 -7.66 4.04
CA PRO A 34 10.67 -8.83 4.60
C PRO A 34 9.36 -8.44 5.29
N VAL A 35 8.36 -9.28 5.08
CA VAL A 35 7.08 -9.18 5.78
C VAL A 35 7.25 -9.76 7.18
N ILE A 36 7.26 -8.89 8.18
CA ILE A 36 7.32 -9.27 9.60
C ILE A 36 6.03 -8.86 10.30
N ASN A 37 5.62 -9.63 11.31
CA ASN A 37 4.46 -9.29 12.15
C ASN A 37 4.60 -7.85 12.67
N GLY A 38 3.56 -7.05 12.46
CA GLY A 38 3.59 -5.60 12.69
C GLY A 38 3.35 -4.80 11.41
N SER A 39 4.01 -3.65 11.28
CA SER A 39 3.85 -2.73 10.15
C SER A 39 5.06 -2.71 9.23
N ILE A 40 4.85 -2.85 7.93
CA ILE A 40 5.88 -2.68 6.91
C ILE A 40 5.61 -1.41 6.12
N LYS A 41 6.69 -0.72 5.70
CA LYS A 41 6.62 0.38 4.76
C LYS A 41 7.65 0.17 3.67
N ALA A 42 7.19 0.04 2.44
CA ALA A 42 8.02 -0.24 1.29
C ALA A 42 7.72 0.72 0.14
N ALA A 43 8.73 1.06 -0.64
CA ALA A 43 8.59 1.90 -1.83
C ALA A 43 8.91 1.08 -3.07
N LEU A 44 7.98 1.07 -4.03
CA LEU A 44 8.15 0.46 -5.33
C LEU A 44 7.89 1.53 -6.41
N ASN A 45 8.96 2.02 -7.03
CA ASN A 45 8.92 3.10 -8.02
C ASN A 45 8.22 4.38 -7.52
N ASN A 46 7.03 4.67 -8.04
CA ASN A 46 6.20 5.82 -7.65
C ASN A 46 5.08 5.42 -6.69
N LEU A 47 5.11 4.21 -6.13
CA LEU A 47 4.15 3.71 -5.15
C LEU A 47 4.85 3.48 -3.82
N ILE A 48 4.16 3.81 -2.74
CA ILE A 48 4.55 3.52 -1.37
C ILE A 48 3.44 2.66 -0.79
N ILE A 49 3.79 1.45 -0.36
CA ILE A 49 2.88 0.58 0.37
C ILE A 49 3.20 0.66 1.85
N THR A 50 2.16 0.79 2.67
CA THR A 50 2.22 0.63 4.13
C THR A 50 1.26 -0.47 4.50
N ALA A 51 1.75 -1.62 4.91
CA ALA A 51 0.92 -2.74 5.31
C ALA A 51 1.08 -3.03 6.80
N ALA A 52 0.02 -3.49 7.44
CA ALA A 52 -0.02 -3.92 8.82
C ALA A 52 -0.59 -5.33 8.87
N LEU A 53 0.22 -6.27 9.35
CA LEU A 53 -0.22 -7.63 9.62
C LEU A 53 -0.58 -7.74 11.09
N SER A 54 -1.84 -8.10 11.34
CA SER A 54 -2.37 -8.32 12.68
C SER A 54 -3.03 -9.69 12.73
N GLU A 55 -2.62 -10.50 13.71
CA GLU A 55 -3.23 -11.81 13.97
C GLU A 55 -4.69 -11.67 14.46
N THR A 56 -5.06 -10.54 15.07
CA THR A 56 -6.39 -10.31 15.63
C THR A 56 -7.35 -9.57 14.69
N LEU A 57 -6.85 -8.63 13.88
CA LEU A 57 -7.66 -7.76 13.03
C LEU A 57 -7.55 -8.08 11.53
N GLY A 58 -6.71 -9.05 11.17
CA GLY A 58 -6.38 -9.40 9.79
C GLY A 58 -5.41 -8.40 9.13
N PRO A 59 -4.95 -8.71 7.90
CA PRO A 59 -4.02 -7.87 7.17
C PRO A 59 -4.71 -6.61 6.64
N ARG A 60 -4.04 -5.47 6.72
CA ARG A 60 -4.50 -4.19 6.16
C ARG A 60 -3.36 -3.50 5.44
N PHE A 61 -3.68 -2.72 4.41
CA PHE A 61 -2.66 -1.93 3.72
C PHE A 61 -3.19 -0.60 3.20
N ILE A 62 -2.26 0.31 2.95
CA ILE A 62 -2.45 1.60 2.32
C ILE A 62 -1.44 1.70 1.19
N LEU A 63 -1.94 1.94 -0.03
CA LEU A 63 -1.11 2.22 -1.19
C LEU A 63 -1.18 3.72 -1.51
N GLN A 64 -0.03 4.37 -1.61
CA GLN A 64 0.09 5.80 -1.88
C GLN A 64 0.92 6.01 -3.14
N LYS A 65 0.42 6.82 -4.08
CA LYS A 65 1.21 7.27 -5.21
C LYS A 65 2.08 8.46 -4.78
N LYS A 66 3.40 8.34 -4.95
CA LYS A 66 4.37 9.42 -4.74
C LYS A 66 3.99 10.58 -5.66
N ARG A 67 3.72 11.74 -5.07
CA ARG A 67 3.50 12.97 -5.85
C ARG A 67 4.83 13.38 -6.46
N GLN A 68 4.91 13.46 -7.78
CA GLN A 68 5.95 14.24 -8.44
C GLN A 68 5.65 15.70 -8.16
N ASN A 69 6.36 16.29 -7.21
CA ASN A 69 6.40 17.74 -7.11
C ASN A 69 7.29 18.21 -8.25
N ASN A 70 6.70 18.57 -9.39
CA ASN A 70 7.38 19.39 -10.40
C ASN A 70 7.54 20.80 -9.82
N THR A 71 8.48 20.97 -8.90
CA THR A 71 8.92 22.31 -8.52
C THR A 71 9.77 22.82 -9.68
N GLN A 72 9.14 23.45 -10.66
CA GLN A 72 9.85 24.32 -11.61
C GLN A 72 10.28 25.56 -10.83
N PHE A 73 11.57 25.62 -10.50
CA PHE A 73 12.21 26.88 -10.14
C PHE A 73 12.36 27.67 -11.46
N TYR A 74 11.58 28.74 -11.60
CA TYR A 74 11.85 29.82 -12.55
C TYR A 74 12.86 30.78 -11.90
#